data_AF-A0A815U654-F1
#
_entry.id   AF-A0A815U654-F1
#
_cell.length_a   1.000
_cell.length_b   1.000
_cell.length_c   1.000
_cell.angle_alpha   90.00
_cell.angle_beta   90.00
_cell.angle_gamma   90.00
#
_symmetry.space_group_name_H-M   'P 1'
#
loop_
_entity.id
_entity.type
_entity.pdbx_description
1 polymer ?
#
loop_
_entity_poly.entity_id
_entity_poly.type
_entity_poly.pdbx_seq_one_letter_code
_entity_poly.pdbx_strand_id
1 'polypeptide(L)'
;MVCLDVAQRITKPDLGLYLRPSMNKFDSLNRSIDIVRVASVPSAGFLNRQIILLLSSLGIKDEIFYSLQEQMLDQLRTLTVDHRKARDFLKQSGESSGNGYHGFLLAYLKRFGNCIDPFARQILLAIQAFHVKELRIKARIIV
;
A
#
# COMPACT_ATOMS: atom_id res chain seq x y z
N MET A 1 7.23 -19.37 -0.25
CA MET A 1 7.98 -18.66 -1.31
C MET A 1 8.40 -19.69 -2.33
N VAL A 2 7.64 -19.85 -3.42
CA VAL A 2 8.12 -20.60 -4.59
C VAL A 2 9.21 -19.74 -5.18
N CYS A 3 10.45 -20.21 -5.17
CA CYS A 3 11.55 -19.53 -5.84
C CYS A 3 11.32 -19.66 -7.34
N LEU A 4 10.67 -18.67 -7.95
CA LEU A 4 10.87 -18.37 -9.35
C LEU A 4 12.32 -17.94 -9.46
N ASP A 5 13.10 -18.71 -10.20
CA ASP A 5 14.49 -18.39 -10.45
C ASP A 5 14.59 -17.20 -11.41
N VAL A 6 14.63 -16.02 -10.81
CA VAL A 6 14.80 -14.74 -11.50
C VAL A 6 16.14 -14.66 -12.26
N ALA A 7 17.09 -15.55 -11.97
CA ALA A 7 18.42 -15.58 -12.57
C ALA A 7 18.59 -16.65 -13.67
N GLN A 8 17.52 -17.35 -14.08
CA GLN A 8 17.56 -18.38 -15.14
C GLN A 8 18.65 -19.46 -14.94
N ARG A 9 19.01 -19.76 -13.69
CA ARG A 9 19.94 -20.82 -13.29
C ARG A 9 19.30 -22.22 -13.31
N ILE A 10 17.97 -22.31 -13.39
CA ILE A 10 17.19 -23.54 -13.54
C ILE A 10 17.15 -23.89 -15.03
N THR A 11 17.97 -24.86 -15.42
CA THR A 11 18.09 -25.38 -16.79
C THR A 11 17.14 -26.55 -17.10
N LYS A 12 16.40 -27.08 -16.11
CA LYS A 12 15.38 -28.14 -16.27
C LYS A 12 14.13 -27.89 -15.42
N PRO A 13 12.93 -28.29 -15.88
CA PRO A 13 11.65 -28.02 -15.22
C PRO A 13 11.36 -28.99 -14.06
N ASP A 14 12.35 -29.29 -13.23
CA ASP A 14 12.13 -30.10 -12.02
C ASP A 14 11.76 -29.17 -10.85
N LEU A 15 10.59 -29.41 -10.25
CA LEU A 15 10.10 -28.62 -9.12
C LEU A 15 10.96 -28.90 -7.88
N GLY A 16 11.89 -27.99 -7.55
CA GLY A 16 12.79 -28.11 -6.40
C GLY A 16 12.79 -26.86 -5.51
N LEU A 17 12.96 -27.06 -4.20
CA LEU A 17 13.21 -25.99 -3.24
C LEU A 17 14.71 -25.91 -2.95
N TYR A 18 15.30 -24.75 -3.21
CA TYR A 18 16.72 -24.50 -2.96
C TYR A 18 16.87 -23.50 -1.81
N LEU A 19 17.67 -23.86 -0.81
CA LEU A 19 17.98 -23.01 0.35
C LEU A 19 19.41 -22.50 0.25
N ARG A 20 19.62 -21.20 0.52
CA ARG A 20 20.97 -20.63 0.67
C ARG A 20 21.52 -21.00 2.05
N PRO A 21 22.85 -21.09 2.24
CA PRO A 21 23.45 -21.35 3.55
C PRO A 21 22.94 -20.39 4.65
N SER A 22 22.73 -19.12 4.32
CA SER A 22 22.21 -18.12 5.28
C SER A 22 20.75 -18.34 5.70
N MET A 23 19.99 -19.16 4.97
CA MET A 23 18.60 -19.54 5.31
C MET A 23 18.55 -20.70 6.30
N ASN A 24 19.62 -21.49 6.44
CA ASN A 24 19.71 -22.54 7.45
C ASN A 24 20.18 -21.95 8.78
N LYS A 25 19.28 -21.82 9.76
CA LYS A 25 19.57 -21.21 11.07
C LYS A 25 19.96 -22.24 12.13
N PHE A 26 19.55 -23.49 11.96
CA PHE A 26 19.77 -24.60 12.89
C PHE A 26 19.54 -25.92 12.16
N ASP A 27 20.25 -26.97 12.58
CA ASP A 27 20.07 -28.30 12.02
C ASP A 27 18.68 -28.85 12.37
N SER A 28 17.92 -29.23 11.35
CA SER A 28 16.55 -29.72 11.49
C SER A 28 16.27 -30.85 10.51
N LEU A 29 15.51 -31.84 10.96
CA LEU A 29 15.00 -32.93 10.14
C LEU A 29 13.65 -32.62 9.50
N ASN A 30 13.00 -31.51 9.90
CA ASN A 30 11.69 -31.15 9.38
C ASN A 30 11.79 -30.69 7.91
N ARG A 31 10.93 -31.25 7.06
CA ARG A 31 10.83 -30.95 5.62
C ARG A 31 9.50 -30.28 5.24
N SER A 32 8.69 -29.88 6.22
CA SER A 32 7.48 -29.10 5.96
C SER A 32 7.82 -27.69 5.46
N ILE A 33 6.97 -27.15 4.59
CA ILE A 33 7.08 -25.78 4.10
C ILE A 33 5.90 -24.99 4.65
N ASP A 34 6.20 -24.03 5.51
CA ASP A 34 5.20 -23.11 6.05
C ASP A 34 5.24 -21.77 5.29
N ILE A 35 4.11 -21.40 4.68
CA ILE A 35 3.99 -20.15 3.92
C ILE A 35 3.43 -19.07 4.84
N VAL A 36 4.30 -18.15 5.26
CA VAL A 36 3.91 -17.02 6.13
C VAL A 36 3.13 -15.95 5.36
N ARG A 37 3.56 -15.62 4.14
CA ARG A 37 2.92 -14.63 3.26
C ARG A 37 3.29 -14.91 1.81
N VAL A 38 2.37 -14.57 0.90
CA VAL A 38 2.60 -14.58 -0.54
C VAL A 38 2.73 -13.14 -1.03
N ALA A 39 3.53 -12.92 -2.07
CA ALA A 39 3.57 -11.64 -2.75
C ALA A 39 2.19 -11.36 -3.37
N SER A 40 1.50 -10.36 -2.82
CA SER A 40 0.23 -9.84 -3.33
C SER A 40 0.45 -8.56 -4.12
N VAL A 41 -0.63 -7.94 -4.60
CA VAL A 41 -0.60 -6.63 -5.26
C VAL A 41 0.20 -5.63 -4.39
N PRO A 42 1.20 -4.94 -4.95
CA PRO A 42 1.98 -3.93 -4.21
C PRO A 42 1.06 -2.84 -3.66
N SER A 43 1.22 -2.52 -2.38
CA SER A 43 0.60 -1.32 -1.80
C SER A 43 1.46 -0.10 -2.12
N ALA A 44 0.84 1.08 -2.18
CA ALA A 44 1.61 2.31 -2.36
C ALA A 44 2.60 2.51 -1.21
N GLY A 45 3.75 3.07 -1.57
CA GLY A 45 4.76 3.50 -0.61
C GLY A 45 4.27 4.73 0.16
N PHE A 46 4.82 4.91 1.34
CA PHE A 46 4.59 6.14 2.10
C PHE A 46 5.94 6.70 2.55
N LEU A 47 6.11 8.01 2.38
CA LEU A 47 7.10 8.73 3.16
C LEU A 47 6.60 8.79 4.61
N ASN A 48 7.55 8.68 5.53
CA ASN A 48 7.34 8.96 6.94
C ASN A 48 8.38 9.99 7.37
N ARG A 49 8.26 10.51 8.60
CA ARG A 49 9.21 11.51 9.10
C ARG A 49 10.66 11.08 9.03
N GLN A 50 10.95 9.82 9.32
CA GLN A 50 12.32 9.29 9.33
C GLN A 50 12.94 9.33 7.93
N ILE A 51 12.18 8.93 6.91
CA ILE A 51 12.60 8.96 5.51
C ILE A 51 12.74 10.41 5.05
N ILE A 52 11.79 11.29 5.39
CA ILE A 52 11.85 12.71 5.05
C ILE A 52 13.13 13.35 5.62
N LEU A 53 13.44 13.09 6.89
CA LEU A 53 14.66 13.61 7.52
C LEU A 53 15.94 13.09 6.85
N LEU A 54 15.97 11.81 6.47
CA LEU A 54 17.10 11.23 5.75
C LEU A 54 17.27 11.88 4.37
N LEU A 55 16.17 12.09 3.64
CA LEU A 55 16.21 12.72 2.33
C LEU A 55 16.63 14.20 2.42
N SER A 56 16.16 14.91 3.44
CA SER A 56 16.56 16.30 3.74
C SER A 56 18.07 16.40 4.06
N SER A 57 18.61 15.47 4.86
CA SER A 57 20.06 15.43 5.15
C SER A 57 20.93 15.07 3.93
N LEU A 58 20.36 14.39 2.94
CA LEU A 58 20.99 14.13 1.65
C LEU A 58 20.86 15.29 0.65
N GLY A 59 20.27 16.43 1.06
CA GLY A 59 20.19 17.65 0.27
C GLY A 59 18.91 17.82 -0.56
N ILE A 60 17.89 16.98 -0.35
CA ILE A 60 16.56 17.23 -0.94
C ILE A 60 15.91 18.38 -0.19
N LYS A 61 15.48 19.40 -0.92
CA LYS A 61 14.89 20.58 -0.31
C LYS A 61 13.50 20.30 0.25
N ASP A 62 13.18 20.94 1.38
CA ASP A 62 11.94 20.67 2.11
C ASP A 62 10.67 21.08 1.31
N GLU A 63 10.77 22.01 0.36
CA GLU A 63 9.65 22.42 -0.51
C GLU A 63 9.08 21.25 -1.31
N ILE A 64 9.90 20.25 -1.64
CA ILE A 64 9.42 19.04 -2.31
C ILE A 64 8.45 18.29 -1.39
N PHE A 65 8.76 18.12 -0.11
CA PHE A 65 7.86 17.42 0.82
C PHE A 65 6.57 18.22 1.07
N TYR A 66 6.67 19.55 1.16
CA TYR A 66 5.49 20.41 1.26
C TYR A 66 4.59 20.26 0.03
N SER A 67 5.17 20.26 -1.18
CA SER A 67 4.40 20.09 -2.42
C SER A 67 3.70 18.72 -2.48
N LEU A 68 4.36 17.65 -2.06
CA LEU A 68 3.75 16.31 -2.01
C LEU A 68 2.63 16.24 -0.97
N GLN A 69 2.81 16.90 0.17
CA GLN A 69 1.79 16.98 1.21
C GLN A 69 0.55 17.75 0.72
N GLU A 70 0.75 18.86 0.01
CA GLU A 70 -0.32 19.67 -0.58
C GLU A 70 -1.08 18.90 -1.67
N GLN A 71 -0.37 18.22 -2.58
CA GLN A 71 -0.97 17.35 -3.59
C GLN A 71 -1.84 16.25 -2.96
N MET A 72 -1.35 15.61 -1.90
CA MET A 72 -2.12 14.60 -1.17
C MET A 72 -3.36 15.21 -0.50
N LEU A 73 -3.26 16.40 0.09
CA LEU A 73 -4.41 17.09 0.67
C LEU A 73 -5.48 17.41 -0.37
N ASP A 74 -5.07 17.85 -1.57
CA ASP A 74 -6.00 18.13 -2.65
C ASP A 74 -6.68 16.86 -3.17
N GLN A 75 -5.94 15.76 -3.31
CA GLN A 75 -6.54 14.46 -3.60
C GLN A 75 -7.57 14.07 -2.54
N LEU A 76 -7.22 14.20 -1.26
CA LEU A 76 -8.12 13.89 -0.14
C LEU A 76 -9.38 14.74 -0.17
N ARG A 77 -9.31 16.03 -0.49
CA ARG A 77 -10.47 16.93 -0.61
C ARG A 77 -11.45 16.47 -1.68
N THR A 78 -10.96 15.85 -2.76
CA THR A 78 -11.83 15.36 -3.84
C THR A 78 -12.54 14.04 -3.56
N LEU A 79 -12.18 13.31 -2.49
CA LEU A 79 -12.74 11.97 -2.20
C LEU A 79 -14.26 11.93 -2.06
N THR A 80 -14.88 13.00 -1.59
CA THR A 80 -16.33 13.07 -1.35
C THR A 80 -17.08 13.77 -2.48
N VAL A 81 -16.36 14.30 -3.47
CA VAL A 81 -16.89 15.10 -4.58
C VAL A 81 -16.82 14.32 -5.90
N ASP A 82 -15.69 13.63 -6.14
CA ASP A 82 -15.43 12.91 -7.39
C ASP A 82 -15.15 11.43 -7.10
N HIS A 83 -16.06 10.58 -7.57
CA HIS A 83 -16.01 9.15 -7.31
C HIS A 83 -14.90 8.44 -8.07
N ARG A 84 -14.53 8.95 -9.24
CA ARG A 84 -13.43 8.37 -10.01
C ARG A 84 -12.13 8.59 -9.23
N LYS A 85 -11.91 9.82 -8.77
CA LYS A 85 -10.79 10.16 -7.89
C LYS A 85 -10.83 9.38 -6.57
N ALA A 86 -12.02 9.24 -5.97
CA ALA A 86 -12.18 8.44 -4.75
C ALA A 86 -11.78 6.97 -4.97
N ARG A 87 -12.25 6.36 -6.07
CA ARG A 87 -11.91 4.99 -6.41
C ARG A 87 -10.43 4.80 -6.70
N ASP A 88 -9.82 5.74 -7.42
CA ASP A 88 -8.41 5.66 -7.78
C ASP A 88 -7.51 5.87 -6.55
N PHE A 89 -7.87 6.80 -5.67
CA PHE A 89 -7.21 6.97 -4.37
C PHE A 89 -7.33 5.71 -3.51
N LEU A 90 -8.52 5.09 -3.42
CA LEU A 90 -8.72 3.85 -2.67
C LEU A 90 -7.80 2.74 -3.20
N LYS A 91 -7.78 2.51 -4.51
CA LYS A 91 -6.85 1.54 -5.13
C LYS A 91 -5.39 1.82 -4.78
N GLN A 92 -4.97 3.09 -4.82
CA GLN A 92 -3.60 3.49 -4.52
C GLN A 92 -3.27 3.26 -3.04
N SER A 93 -4.15 3.65 -2.13
CA SER A 93 -3.96 3.49 -0.68
C SER A 93 -3.86 2.02 -0.22
N GLY A 94 -4.17 1.08 -1.11
CA GLY A 94 -4.12 -0.36 -0.90
C GLY A 94 -5.20 -0.83 0.07
N GLU A 95 -5.41 -2.16 0.11
CA GLU A 95 -6.22 -2.82 1.14
C GLU A 95 -5.48 -2.81 2.49
N SER A 96 -5.22 -1.62 3.03
CA SER A 96 -4.47 -1.45 4.28
C SER A 96 -5.30 -1.72 5.53
N SER A 97 -6.59 -2.04 5.39
CA SER A 97 -7.40 -2.53 6.48
C SER A 97 -8.04 -3.84 6.07
N GLY A 98 -7.78 -4.91 6.81
CA GLY A 98 -8.54 -6.17 6.72
C GLY A 98 -10.03 -6.02 7.11
N ASN A 99 -10.55 -4.79 7.07
CA ASN A 99 -11.93 -4.44 7.33
C ASN A 99 -12.59 -4.31 5.96
N GLY A 100 -13.61 -5.14 5.68
CA GLY A 100 -14.26 -5.23 4.36
C GLY A 100 -14.85 -3.94 3.77
N TYR A 101 -14.80 -2.81 4.49
CA TYR A 101 -15.22 -1.48 4.03
C TYR A 101 -14.44 -0.99 2.80
N HIS A 102 -13.15 -1.30 2.68
CA HIS A 102 -12.36 -0.89 1.52
C HIS A 102 -12.84 -1.59 0.24
N GLY A 103 -12.99 -2.92 0.30
CA GLY A 103 -13.55 -3.71 -0.79
C GLY A 103 -15.00 -3.33 -1.12
N PHE A 104 -15.82 -3.10 -0.10
CA PHE A 104 -17.18 -2.58 -0.27
C PHE A 104 -17.19 -1.26 -1.06
N LEU A 105 -16.39 -0.27 -0.67
CA LEU A 105 -16.34 1.02 -1.36
C LEU A 105 -15.84 0.89 -2.81
N LEU A 106 -14.82 0.07 -3.06
CA LEU A 106 -14.34 -0.16 -4.43
C LEU A 106 -15.42 -0.78 -5.33
N ALA A 107 -16.16 -1.77 -4.81
CA ALA A 107 -17.26 -2.40 -5.53
C ALA A 107 -18.44 -1.43 -5.71
N TYR A 108 -18.78 -0.68 -4.66
CA TYR A 108 -19.85 0.31 -4.65
C TYR A 108 -19.60 1.42 -5.66
N LEU A 109 -18.45 2.10 -5.59
CA LEU A 109 -18.08 3.20 -6.49
C LEU A 109 -17.97 2.74 -7.95
N LYS A 110 -17.61 1.46 -8.19
CA LYS A 110 -17.62 0.87 -9.53
C LYS A 110 -19.04 0.73 -10.09
N ARG A 111 -20.03 0.44 -9.24
CA ARG A 111 -21.39 0.07 -9.67
C ARG A 111 -22.37 1.24 -9.67
N PHE A 112 -22.23 2.17 -8.72
CA PHE A 112 -23.23 3.23 -8.50
C PHE A 112 -22.81 4.61 -9.04
N GLY A 113 -21.68 4.71 -9.74
CA GLY A 113 -21.30 5.94 -10.45
C GLY A 113 -21.29 7.14 -9.52
N ASN A 114 -21.81 8.30 -9.93
CA ASN A 114 -21.83 9.57 -9.18
C ASN A 114 -22.91 9.69 -8.08
N CYS A 115 -23.69 8.64 -7.83
CA CYS A 115 -24.66 8.64 -6.74
C CYS A 115 -23.98 8.09 -5.48
N ILE A 116 -23.50 8.96 -4.57
CA ILE A 116 -23.08 8.50 -3.23
C ILE A 116 -24.30 8.54 -2.32
N ASP A 117 -24.75 7.38 -1.87
CA ASP A 117 -25.70 7.36 -0.76
C ASP A 117 -25.06 7.91 0.54
N PRO A 118 -25.87 8.36 1.51
CA PRO A 118 -25.34 8.95 2.75
C PRO A 118 -24.37 8.03 3.52
N PHE A 119 -24.54 6.71 3.46
CA PHE A 119 -23.68 5.74 4.14
C PHE A 119 -22.32 5.64 3.48
N ALA A 120 -22.26 5.45 2.15
CA ALA A 120 -20.99 5.43 1.41
C ALA A 120 -20.23 6.77 1.57
N ARG A 121 -20.95 7.89 1.60
CA ARG A 121 -20.37 9.22 1.83
C ARG A 121 -19.75 9.33 3.21
N GLN A 122 -20.41 8.79 4.24
CA GLN A 122 -19.91 8.82 5.61
C GLN A 122 -18.62 7.99 5.76
N ILE A 123 -18.53 6.84 5.08
CA ILE A 123 -17.30 6.04 5.09
C ILE A 123 -16.16 6.80 4.38
N LEU A 124 -16.43 7.42 3.22
CA LEU A 124 -15.43 8.23 2.52
C LEU A 124 -14.94 9.42 3.36
N LEU A 125 -15.83 10.09 4.09
CA LEU A 125 -15.47 11.13 5.05
C LEU A 125 -14.59 10.60 6.19
N ALA A 126 -14.89 9.40 6.72
CA ALA A 126 -14.07 8.77 7.74
C ALA A 126 -12.66 8.42 7.22
N ILE A 127 -12.56 7.92 5.99
CA ILE A 127 -11.28 7.63 5.32
C ILE A 127 -10.50 8.93 5.10
N GLN A 128 -11.15 9.97 4.59
CA GLN A 128 -10.55 11.30 4.42
C GLN A 128 -9.99 11.82 5.74
N ALA A 129 -10.79 11.82 6.81
CA ALA A 129 -10.37 12.28 8.13
C ALA A 129 -9.21 11.45 8.69
N PHE A 130 -9.23 10.13 8.49
CA PHE A 130 -8.13 9.25 8.88
C PHE A 130 -6.82 9.61 8.17
N HIS A 131 -6.83 9.78 6.85
CA HIS A 131 -5.63 10.13 6.09
C HIS A 131 -5.13 11.54 6.39
N VAL A 132 -6.01 12.53 6.58
CA VAL A 132 -5.61 13.88 7.03
C VAL A 132 -4.95 13.82 8.40
N LYS A 133 -5.50 13.02 9.33
CA LYS A 133 -4.90 12.80 10.65
C LYS A 133 -3.52 12.14 10.55
N GLU A 134 -3.37 11.09 9.74
CA GLU A 134 -2.09 10.41 9.55
C GLU A 134 -1.05 11.32 8.88
N LEU A 135 -1.46 12.15 7.93
CA LEU A 135 -0.62 13.15 7.29
C LEU A 135 -0.10 14.17 8.33
N ARG A 136 -1.01 14.70 9.16
CA ARG A 136 -0.65 15.65 10.23
C ARG A 136 0.23 15.04 11.31
N ILE A 137 -0.13 13.86 11.80
CA ILE A 137 0.49 13.25 12.99
C ILE A 137 1.71 12.40 12.65
N LYS A 138 1.88 11.93 11.40
CA LYS A 138 2.99 11.05 11.01
C LYS A 138 3.74 11.46 9.75
N ALA A 139 3.33 12.55 9.08
CA ALA A 139 3.83 12.90 7.75
C ALA A 139 3.73 11.71 6.78
N ARG A 140 2.62 10.95 6.86
CA ARG A 140 2.38 9.74 6.06
C ARG A 140 1.94 10.14 4.64
N ILE A 141 2.89 10.59 3.82
CA ILE A 141 2.67 11.07 2.45
C ILE A 141 2.70 9.87 1.49
N ILE A 142 1.66 9.68 0.67
CA ILE A 142 1.63 8.63 -0.37
C ILE A 142 2.56 9.04 -1.52
N VAL A 143 3.40 8.12 -1.98
CA VAL A 143 4.30 8.29 -3.15
C VAL A 143 4.26 7.08 -4.08
#